data_AF-A0A9P4JVV1-F1
#
_entry.id   AF-A0A9P4JVV1-F1
#
_cell.length_a   1.000
_cell.length_b   1.000
_cell.length_c   1.000
_cell.angle_alpha   90.00
_cell.angle_beta   90.00
_cell.angle_gamma   90.00
#
_symmetry.space_group_name_H-M   'P 1'
#
loop_
_entity.id
_entity.type
_entity.pdbx_description
1 polymer ?
#
loop_
_entity_poly.entity_id
_entity_poly.type
_entity_poly.pdbx_seq_one_letter_code
_entity_poly.pdbx_strand_id
1 'polypeptide(L)'
;MATPKPSLKTLEILAHKDKHSFLVPTKRINDGDDVTFFLASKAYADIMTFIFQLNASMFPRRVKGIGRDPDSESVKEWKLHDPEMAFPPAVQNLAKLLEILGAIIEEAPPDPGPRRFGNVSFRKWYDVVRERISGLLDQYLPSEILQPSSTAKVSAKAELEGYLIGSFGSSQRLDYGTGHELSFLAFLGCLWKLDVFPEMENGAQERAIVLGVIEPYLQLIRRLILTYTLEPAGSHGVWGLDDHSFLPYIFGSAQLSPAISSPSDIAMEGSLLDAPDPADVAKAIVVQRERHRNMYFSAIGFIYDVKKGPFWEHSPILFDISGVKAGWAKINK
;
A
#
# COMPACT_ATOMS: atom_id res chain seq x y z
N MET A 1 -16.52 -21.43 -29.82
CA MET A 1 -16.61 -21.33 -28.35
C MET A 1 -15.48 -20.44 -27.90
N ALA A 2 -15.78 -19.25 -27.36
CA ALA A 2 -14.74 -18.40 -26.76
C ALA A 2 -14.21 -19.12 -25.52
N THR A 3 -12.90 -19.39 -25.47
CA THR A 3 -12.24 -19.81 -24.24
C THR A 3 -12.55 -18.77 -23.16
N PRO A 4 -13.06 -19.14 -21.98
CA PRO A 4 -13.27 -18.18 -20.91
C PRO A 4 -11.94 -17.50 -20.64
N LYS A 5 -11.90 -16.16 -20.75
CA LYS A 5 -10.71 -15.40 -20.38
C LYS A 5 -10.40 -15.73 -18.92
N PRO A 6 -9.12 -16.01 -18.56
CA PRO A 6 -8.78 -16.33 -17.19
C PRO A 6 -9.19 -15.18 -16.28
N SER A 7 -9.99 -15.48 -15.26
CA SER A 7 -10.31 -14.52 -14.21
C SER A 7 -9.05 -14.20 -13.42
N LEU A 8 -8.94 -12.97 -12.93
CA LEU A 8 -7.84 -12.60 -12.04
C LEU A 8 -7.88 -13.50 -10.81
N LYS A 9 -6.75 -14.11 -10.47
CA LYS A 9 -6.62 -14.89 -9.24
C LYS A 9 -6.77 -13.96 -8.03
N THR A 10 -7.67 -14.29 -7.12
CA THR A 10 -7.88 -13.58 -5.86
C THR A 10 -7.18 -14.32 -4.72
N LEU A 11 -6.79 -13.58 -3.68
CA LEU A 11 -6.19 -14.17 -2.50
C LEU A 11 -7.22 -15.04 -1.78
N GLU A 12 -6.88 -16.31 -1.54
CA GLU A 12 -7.79 -17.27 -0.93
C GLU A 12 -8.07 -16.96 0.54
N ILE A 13 -9.36 -16.93 0.90
CA ILE A 13 -9.87 -16.85 2.27
C ILE A 13 -9.63 -18.18 2.98
N LEU A 14 -9.30 -18.11 4.26
CA LEU A 14 -9.05 -19.25 5.12
C LEU A 14 -10.36 -19.96 5.49
N ALA A 15 -10.65 -21.10 4.85
CA ALA A 15 -11.92 -21.82 4.99
C ALA A 15 -12.20 -22.42 6.39
N HIS A 16 -11.16 -22.74 7.17
CA HIS A 16 -11.29 -23.36 8.50
C HIS A 16 -10.46 -22.61 9.56
N LYS A 17 -10.87 -21.38 9.88
CA LYS A 17 -10.18 -20.51 10.85
C LYS A 17 -9.96 -21.20 12.20
N ASP A 18 -10.97 -21.93 12.69
CA ASP A 18 -10.93 -22.62 13.99
C ASP A 18 -9.91 -23.76 14.06
N LYS A 19 -9.51 -24.29 12.91
CA LYS A 19 -8.54 -25.39 12.77
C LYS A 19 -7.17 -24.91 12.31
N HIS A 20 -7.02 -23.63 11.99
CA HIS A 20 -5.76 -23.08 11.53
C HIS A 20 -4.81 -22.86 12.70
N SER A 21 -3.55 -23.24 12.50
CA SER A 21 -2.49 -23.04 13.49
C SER A 21 -1.74 -21.75 13.15
N PHE A 22 -2.04 -20.68 13.86
CA PHE A 22 -1.32 -19.41 13.75
C PHE A 22 0.08 -19.52 14.36
N LEU A 23 0.99 -18.66 13.90
CA LEU A 23 2.38 -18.64 14.36
C LEU A 23 2.84 -17.20 14.56
N VAL A 24 3.64 -16.96 15.60
CA VAL A 24 4.32 -15.66 15.74
C VAL A 24 5.36 -15.54 14.62
N PRO A 25 5.33 -14.47 13.80
CA PRO A 25 6.28 -14.29 12.72
C PRO A 25 7.72 -14.31 13.25
N THR A 26 8.58 -15.03 12.55
CA THR A 26 10.01 -15.17 12.89
C THR A 26 10.84 -14.96 11.64
N LYS A 27 12.09 -14.52 11.82
CA LYS A 27 13.01 -14.36 10.69
C LYS A 27 13.25 -15.72 10.03
N ARG A 28 12.94 -15.82 8.73
CA ARG A 28 13.15 -17.01 7.90
C ARG A 28 14.10 -16.81 6.73
N ILE A 29 14.46 -15.57 6.43
CA ILE A 29 15.42 -15.22 5.38
C ILE A 29 16.67 -14.67 6.04
N ASN A 30 17.75 -15.46 6.05
CA ASN A 30 19.02 -15.12 6.67
C ASN A 30 20.14 -14.91 5.65
N ASP A 31 20.12 -15.69 4.57
CA ASP A 31 21.08 -15.63 3.47
C ASP A 31 20.39 -15.81 2.10
N GLY A 32 21.18 -15.97 1.03
CA GLY A 32 20.69 -16.08 -0.34
C GLY A 32 19.90 -17.35 -0.65
N ASP A 33 20.19 -18.47 0.02
CA ASP A 33 19.47 -19.72 -0.23
C ASP A 33 18.04 -19.64 0.33
N ASP A 34 17.88 -19.00 1.48
CA ASP A 34 16.56 -18.70 2.05
C ASP A 34 15.71 -17.79 1.14
N VAL A 35 16.34 -16.87 0.39
CA VAL A 35 15.62 -16.04 -0.60
C VAL A 35 15.07 -16.92 -1.73
N THR A 36 15.86 -17.89 -2.20
CA THR A 36 15.42 -18.84 -3.22
C THR A 36 14.23 -19.67 -2.72
N PHE A 37 14.26 -20.13 -1.47
CA PHE A 37 13.11 -20.80 -0.85
C PHE A 37 11.89 -19.87 -0.76
N PHE A 38 12.08 -18.61 -0.34
CA PHE A 38 10.99 -17.65 -0.24
C PHE A 38 10.27 -17.46 -1.58
N LEU A 39 10.98 -17.35 -2.70
CA LEU A 39 10.39 -17.17 -4.04
C LEU A 39 9.51 -18.36 -4.47
N ALA A 40 9.74 -19.56 -3.92
CA ALA A 40 8.93 -20.75 -4.16
C ALA A 40 7.85 -20.97 -3.08
N SER A 41 7.80 -20.13 -2.05
CA SER A 41 6.93 -20.31 -0.89
C SER A 41 5.49 -19.89 -1.15
N LYS A 42 4.56 -20.43 -0.36
CA LYS A 42 3.17 -19.97 -0.34
C LYS A 42 3.05 -18.48 0.03
N ALA A 43 3.91 -17.99 0.92
CA ALA A 43 3.88 -16.59 1.34
C ALA A 43 4.15 -15.64 0.17
N TYR A 44 5.17 -15.91 -0.65
CA TYR A 44 5.45 -15.13 -1.86
C TYR A 44 4.29 -15.18 -2.84
N ALA A 45 3.73 -16.36 -3.11
CA ALA A 45 2.58 -16.51 -4.01
C ALA A 45 1.35 -15.73 -3.52
N ASP A 46 1.05 -15.79 -2.23
CA ASP A 46 -0.07 -15.06 -1.61
C ASP A 46 0.16 -13.54 -1.66
N ILE A 47 1.37 -13.05 -1.36
CA ILE A 47 1.75 -11.64 -1.45
C ILE A 47 1.56 -11.12 -2.88
N MET A 48 2.13 -11.81 -3.86
CA MET A 48 2.02 -11.39 -5.27
C MET A 48 0.56 -11.40 -5.74
N THR A 49 -0.20 -12.44 -5.37
CA THR A 49 -1.63 -12.51 -5.69
C THR A 49 -2.37 -11.30 -5.13
N PHE A 50 -2.09 -10.93 -3.87
CA PHE A 50 -2.74 -9.78 -3.24
C PHE A 50 -2.34 -8.45 -3.89
N ILE A 51 -1.07 -8.24 -4.24
CA ILE A 51 -0.62 -7.05 -4.98
C ILE A 51 -1.38 -6.93 -6.30
N PHE A 52 -1.45 -8.01 -7.09
CA PHE A 52 -2.15 -7.98 -8.37
C PHE A 52 -3.65 -7.75 -8.22
N GLN A 53 -4.26 -8.36 -7.20
CA GLN A 53 -5.66 -8.17 -6.87
C GLN A 53 -5.99 -6.71 -6.54
N LEU A 54 -5.20 -6.09 -5.65
CA LEU A 54 -5.35 -4.68 -5.30
C LEU A 54 -5.05 -3.76 -6.50
N ASN A 55 -3.99 -4.05 -7.26
CA ASN A 55 -3.61 -3.27 -8.44
C ASN A 55 -4.74 -3.24 -9.49
N ALA A 56 -5.32 -4.41 -9.81
CA ALA A 56 -6.42 -4.51 -10.77
C ALA A 56 -7.69 -3.74 -10.36
N SER A 57 -7.87 -3.48 -9.07
CA SER A 57 -9.01 -2.69 -8.55
C SER A 57 -8.86 -1.18 -8.81
N MET A 58 -7.62 -0.71 -9.01
CA MET A 58 -7.26 0.69 -9.17
C MET A 58 -7.31 1.19 -10.61
N PHE A 59 -7.39 0.30 -11.60
CA PHE A 59 -7.62 0.68 -12.99
C PHE A 59 -9.01 1.32 -13.14
N PRO A 60 -9.13 2.43 -13.89
CA PRO A 60 -10.42 3.05 -14.24
C PRO A 60 -11.40 2.04 -14.84
N ARG A 61 -12.71 2.19 -14.59
CA ARG A 61 -13.72 1.30 -15.20
C ARG A 61 -14.53 2.00 -16.26
N ARG A 62 -14.87 1.24 -17.29
CA ARG A 62 -15.96 1.58 -18.21
C ARG A 62 -17.28 1.34 -17.48
N VAL A 63 -18.10 2.38 -17.39
CA VAL A 63 -19.42 2.34 -16.77
C VAL A 63 -20.44 2.68 -17.85
N LYS A 64 -21.42 1.80 -18.03
CA LYS A 64 -22.56 2.07 -18.92
C LYS A 64 -23.34 3.25 -18.36
N GLY A 65 -23.65 4.23 -19.21
CA GLY A 65 -24.40 5.42 -18.80
C GLY A 65 -25.72 5.05 -18.12
N ILE A 66 -26.01 5.69 -16.99
CA ILE A 66 -27.33 5.64 -16.34
C ILE A 66 -28.15 6.80 -16.93
N GLY A 67 -28.88 6.57 -18.02
CA GLY A 67 -29.60 7.65 -18.71
C GLY A 67 -30.25 7.29 -20.05
N ARG A 68 -30.72 8.33 -20.78
CA ARG A 68 -31.51 8.23 -22.03
C ARG A 68 -30.78 7.62 -23.23
N ASP A 69 -29.47 7.38 -23.11
CA ASP A 69 -28.66 6.72 -24.14
C ASP A 69 -27.84 5.58 -23.51
N PRO A 70 -28.35 4.33 -23.53
CA PRO A 70 -27.66 3.17 -22.98
C PRO A 70 -26.38 2.78 -23.74
N ASP A 71 -26.09 3.41 -24.89
CA ASP A 71 -24.86 3.23 -25.66
C ASP A 71 -23.75 4.24 -25.27
N SER A 72 -24.04 5.20 -24.38
CA SER A 72 -23.03 6.11 -23.84
C SER A 72 -22.13 5.41 -22.82
N GLU A 73 -20.89 5.09 -23.21
CA GLU A 73 -19.84 4.64 -22.29
C GLU A 73 -19.22 5.82 -21.56
N SER A 74 -19.25 5.79 -20.23
CA SER A 74 -18.52 6.73 -19.37
C SER A 74 -17.35 6.03 -18.69
N VAL A 75 -16.33 6.78 -18.29
CA VAL A 75 -15.20 6.24 -17.52
C VAL A 75 -15.30 6.74 -16.08
N LYS A 76 -15.29 5.80 -15.13
CA LYS A 76 -15.13 6.13 -13.71
C LYS A 76 -13.67 5.92 -13.32
N GLU A 77 -13.06 7.02 -12.90
CA GLU A 77 -11.76 7.06 -12.24
C GLU A 77 -11.95 7.04 -10.72
N TRP A 78 -10.91 6.61 -9.99
CA TRP A 78 -10.86 6.74 -8.54
C TRP A 78 -9.64 7.52 -8.12
N LYS A 79 -9.89 8.72 -7.62
CA LYS A 79 -8.87 9.67 -7.21
C LYS A 79 -8.64 9.56 -5.71
N LEU A 80 -7.48 10.02 -5.27
CA LEU A 80 -7.28 10.32 -3.86
C LEU A 80 -8.38 11.30 -3.41
N HIS A 81 -8.97 11.04 -2.24
CA HIS A 81 -10.06 11.85 -1.67
C HIS A 81 -11.32 11.94 -2.56
N ASP A 82 -11.60 10.93 -3.40
CA ASP A 82 -12.85 10.87 -4.18
C ASP A 82 -14.08 10.86 -3.24
N PRO A 83 -14.94 11.89 -3.27
CA PRO A 83 -16.09 11.98 -2.37
C PRO A 83 -17.16 10.92 -2.65
N GLU A 84 -17.15 10.31 -3.83
CA GLU A 84 -18.07 9.23 -4.19
C GLU A 84 -17.59 7.86 -3.66
N MET A 85 -16.43 7.81 -3.00
CA MET A 85 -15.91 6.58 -2.44
C MET A 85 -16.61 6.21 -1.13
N ALA A 86 -17.37 5.11 -1.17
CA ALA A 86 -17.90 4.49 0.03
C ALA A 86 -16.84 3.56 0.65
N PHE A 87 -16.52 3.80 1.93
CA PHE A 87 -15.63 2.93 2.70
C PHE A 87 -16.44 2.00 3.60
N PRO A 88 -16.31 0.67 3.47
CA PRO A 88 -16.96 -0.29 4.36
C PRO A 88 -16.52 -0.16 5.82
N PRO A 89 -17.30 -0.64 6.80
CA PRO A 89 -16.98 -0.52 8.22
C PRO A 89 -15.57 -1.00 8.60
N ALA A 90 -15.13 -2.13 8.03
CA ALA A 90 -13.77 -2.66 8.26
C ALA A 90 -12.68 -1.68 7.84
N VAL A 91 -12.83 -1.03 6.68
CA VAL A 91 -11.89 -0.01 6.18
C VAL A 91 -11.91 1.23 7.06
N GLN A 92 -13.10 1.69 7.47
CA GLN A 92 -13.24 2.84 8.37
C GLN A 92 -12.58 2.58 9.74
N ASN A 93 -12.70 1.36 10.27
CA ASN A 93 -12.07 0.99 11.53
C ASN A 93 -10.54 0.98 11.42
N LEU A 94 -9.99 0.44 10.33
CA LEU A 94 -8.55 0.48 10.07
C LEU A 94 -8.04 1.92 9.87
N ALA A 95 -8.82 2.77 9.19
CA ALA A 95 -8.49 4.19 9.04
C ALA A 95 -8.42 4.90 10.41
N LYS A 96 -9.38 4.64 11.31
CA LYS A 96 -9.37 5.17 12.68
C LYS A 96 -8.19 4.66 13.50
N LEU A 97 -7.84 3.37 13.35
CA LEU A 97 -6.64 2.82 13.97
C LEU A 97 -5.39 3.60 13.52
N LEU A 98 -5.23 3.83 12.21
CA LEU A 98 -4.12 4.61 11.66
C LEU A 98 -4.13 6.07 12.12
N GLU A 99 -5.30 6.69 12.26
CA GLU A 99 -5.45 8.04 12.81
C GLU A 99 -4.92 8.13 14.24
N ILE A 100 -5.28 7.15 15.09
CA ILE A 100 -4.77 7.07 16.47
C ILE A 100 -3.25 6.88 16.48
N LEU A 101 -2.71 6.00 15.63
CA LEU A 101 -1.26 5.84 15.52
C LEU A 101 -0.56 7.13 15.07
N GLY A 102 -1.20 7.91 14.21
CA GLY A 102 -0.74 9.23 13.80
C GLY A 102 -0.84 10.30 14.88
N ALA A 103 -1.80 10.20 15.79
CA ALA A 103 -1.94 11.11 16.92
C ALA A 103 -0.84 10.90 17.98
N ILE A 104 -0.30 9.67 18.11
CA ILE A 104 0.81 9.36 19.02
C ILE A 104 2.08 10.18 18.69
N ILE A 105 2.21 10.69 17.44
CA ILE A 105 3.32 11.60 17.07
C ILE A 105 3.36 12.82 18.00
N GLU A 106 2.20 13.35 18.39
CA GLU A 106 2.10 14.51 19.28
C GLU A 106 2.51 14.17 20.73
N GLU A 107 2.40 12.91 21.13
CA GLU A 107 2.85 12.41 22.43
C GLU A 107 4.36 12.17 22.48
N ALA A 108 5.01 12.09 21.32
CA ALA A 108 6.44 11.85 21.16
C ALA A 108 7.10 12.93 20.30
N PRO A 109 7.14 14.20 20.76
CA PRO A 109 7.67 15.31 19.96
C PRO A 109 9.14 15.11 19.61
N PRO A 110 9.59 15.60 18.44
CA PRO A 110 10.98 15.50 18.04
C PRO A 110 11.90 16.23 19.02
N ASP A 111 12.99 15.59 19.45
CA ASP A 111 14.00 16.24 20.30
C ASP A 111 14.59 17.48 19.58
N PRO A 112 14.83 18.65 20.19
CA PRO A 112 15.30 19.84 19.46
C PRO A 112 16.80 19.86 19.12
N GLY A 113 17.61 18.90 19.58
CA GLY A 113 19.07 18.93 19.40
C GLY A 113 19.57 18.87 17.94
N PRO A 114 20.81 19.34 17.66
CA PRO A 114 21.42 19.22 16.34
C PRO A 114 21.64 17.74 15.99
N ARG A 115 21.26 17.34 14.77
CA ARG A 115 21.28 15.92 14.36
C ARG A 115 21.93 15.71 13.00
N ARG A 116 22.65 14.59 12.91
CA ARG A 116 23.19 14.03 11.66
C ARG A 116 22.42 12.80 11.15
N PHE A 117 21.69 12.14 12.04
CA PHE A 117 20.98 10.87 11.81
C PHE A 117 19.53 10.99 12.28
N GLY A 118 18.75 9.91 12.14
CA GLY A 118 17.38 9.82 12.60
C GLY A 118 17.15 10.31 14.04
N ASN A 119 15.96 10.85 14.29
CA ASN A 119 15.54 11.41 15.57
C ASN A 119 15.20 10.30 16.57
N VAL A 120 15.90 10.28 17.71
CA VAL A 120 15.69 9.29 18.77
C VAL A 120 14.27 9.29 19.37
N SER A 121 13.50 10.38 19.24
CA SER A 121 12.08 10.41 19.65
C SER A 121 11.22 9.41 18.91
N PHE A 122 11.65 8.92 17.74
CA PHE A 122 10.97 7.80 17.07
C PHE A 122 10.92 6.54 17.93
N ARG A 123 11.93 6.29 18.77
CA ARG A 123 11.91 5.17 19.73
C ARG A 123 10.77 5.31 20.73
N LYS A 124 10.55 6.53 21.23
CA LYS A 124 9.45 6.83 22.16
C LYS A 124 8.10 6.58 21.47
N TRP A 125 7.93 7.11 20.25
CA TRP A 125 6.72 6.85 19.45
C TRP A 125 6.50 5.34 19.27
N TYR A 126 7.54 4.62 18.88
CA TYR A 126 7.48 3.18 18.62
C TYR A 126 7.16 2.36 19.89
N ASP A 127 7.73 2.73 21.04
CA ASP A 127 7.44 2.08 22.32
C ASP A 127 5.97 2.28 22.73
N VAL A 128 5.44 3.50 22.58
CA VAL A 128 4.02 3.79 22.84
C VAL A 128 3.10 2.99 21.91
N VAL A 129 3.45 2.90 20.62
CA VAL A 129 2.73 2.07 19.65
C VAL A 129 2.76 0.60 20.09
N ARG A 130 3.93 0.06 20.44
CA ARG A 130 4.07 -1.33 20.90
C ARG A 130 3.21 -1.63 22.13
N GLU A 131 3.10 -0.69 23.06
CA GLU A 131 2.27 -0.85 24.26
C GLU A 131 0.77 -0.84 23.95
N ARG A 132 0.32 -0.03 22.97
CA ARG A 132 -1.10 0.18 22.69
C ARG A 132 -1.66 -0.68 21.56
N ILE A 133 -0.81 -1.22 20.69
CA ILE A 133 -1.24 -1.91 19.45
C ILE A 133 -2.21 -3.05 19.73
N SER A 134 -1.97 -3.79 20.82
CA SER A 134 -2.78 -4.95 21.19
C SER A 134 -4.22 -4.56 21.49
N GLY A 135 -4.40 -3.48 22.26
CA GLY A 135 -5.73 -2.93 22.59
C GLY A 135 -6.39 -2.27 21.38
N LEU A 136 -5.62 -1.62 20.50
CA LEU A 136 -6.15 -1.05 19.26
C LEU A 136 -6.68 -2.13 18.32
N LEU A 137 -6.00 -3.27 18.21
CA LEU A 137 -6.52 -4.40 17.44
C LEU A 137 -7.83 -4.92 18.03
N ASP A 138 -7.93 -5.09 19.34
CA ASP A 138 -9.19 -5.51 20.01
C ASP A 138 -10.34 -4.54 19.75
N GLN A 139 -10.04 -3.23 19.68
CA GLN A 139 -11.04 -2.20 19.51
C GLN A 139 -11.54 -2.09 18.06
N TYR A 140 -10.66 -2.29 17.07
CA TYR A 140 -10.96 -1.96 15.66
C TYR A 140 -11.10 -3.17 14.75
N LEU A 141 -10.76 -4.38 15.21
CA LEU A 141 -10.97 -5.62 14.46
C LEU A 141 -12.11 -6.47 15.06
N PRO A 142 -12.79 -7.29 14.24
CA PRO A 142 -13.85 -8.18 14.73
C PRO A 142 -13.32 -9.15 15.80
N SER A 143 -14.02 -9.25 16.93
CA SER A 143 -13.59 -10.09 18.05
C SER A 143 -13.50 -11.58 17.68
N GLU A 144 -14.33 -12.01 16.73
CA GLU A 144 -14.45 -13.38 16.23
C GLU A 144 -13.17 -13.85 15.54
N ILE A 145 -12.39 -12.93 14.94
CA ILE A 145 -11.11 -13.28 14.30
C ILE A 145 -9.93 -13.22 15.27
N LEU A 146 -10.06 -12.49 16.39
CA LEU A 146 -8.97 -12.29 17.35
C LEU A 146 -8.95 -13.34 18.46
N GLN A 147 -10.11 -13.92 18.78
CA GLN A 147 -10.19 -14.93 19.82
C GLN A 147 -9.47 -16.22 19.40
N PRO A 148 -8.55 -16.74 20.23
CA PRO A 148 -7.91 -18.02 19.94
C PRO A 148 -8.96 -19.15 19.96
N SER A 149 -8.84 -20.07 18.99
CA SER A 149 -9.47 -21.39 19.12
C SER A 149 -9.04 -22.02 20.44
N SER A 150 -9.95 -22.72 21.13
CA SER A 150 -9.71 -23.30 22.47
C SER A 150 -8.51 -24.26 22.54
N THR A 151 -7.97 -24.66 21.39
CA THR A 151 -6.81 -25.56 21.24
C THR A 151 -5.54 -24.88 20.70
N ALA A 152 -5.61 -23.61 20.30
CA ALA A 152 -4.50 -22.92 19.64
C ALA A 152 -3.53 -22.29 20.67
N LYS A 153 -2.22 -22.55 20.49
CA LYS A 153 -1.16 -21.95 21.33
C LYS A 153 -0.89 -20.48 21.00
N VAL A 154 -1.20 -20.06 19.78
CA VAL A 154 -0.99 -18.70 19.26
C VAL A 154 -2.30 -18.26 18.63
N SER A 155 -2.74 -17.04 18.95
CA SER A 155 -3.93 -16.44 18.35
C SER A 155 -3.59 -15.77 17.01
N ALA A 156 -4.59 -15.60 16.14
CA ALA A 156 -4.44 -14.78 14.94
C ALA A 156 -3.97 -13.37 15.27
N LYS A 157 -4.44 -12.82 16.40
CA LYS A 157 -4.02 -11.52 16.93
C LYS A 157 -2.50 -11.42 17.09
N ALA A 158 -1.85 -12.41 17.71
CA ALA A 158 -0.41 -12.40 17.92
C ALA A 158 0.39 -12.42 16.59
N GLU A 159 -0.14 -13.08 15.56
CA GLU A 159 0.45 -13.06 14.22
C GLU A 159 0.26 -11.71 13.52
N LEU A 160 -0.94 -11.16 13.58
CA LEU A 160 -1.29 -9.84 13.04
C LEU A 160 -0.46 -8.71 13.68
N GLU A 161 -0.29 -8.75 15.00
CA GLU A 161 0.54 -7.80 15.76
C GLU A 161 1.97 -7.78 15.23
N GLY A 162 2.56 -8.94 14.91
CA GLY A 162 3.91 -9.03 14.37
C GLY A 162 4.07 -8.26 13.05
N TYR A 163 3.15 -8.44 12.10
CA TYR A 163 3.18 -7.74 10.82
C TYR A 163 2.89 -6.24 10.96
N LEU A 164 1.94 -5.86 11.82
CA LEU A 164 1.58 -4.45 12.03
C LEU A 164 2.69 -3.68 12.76
N ILE A 165 3.31 -4.25 13.79
CA ILE A 165 4.46 -3.60 14.44
C ILE A 165 5.67 -3.51 13.50
N GLY A 166 5.83 -4.50 12.61
CA GLY A 166 6.84 -4.50 11.57
C GLY A 166 6.66 -3.41 10.50
N SER A 167 5.48 -2.79 10.39
CA SER A 167 5.20 -1.87 9.28
C SER A 167 5.70 -0.45 9.45
N PHE A 168 6.14 0.00 10.63
CA PHE A 168 6.37 1.44 10.85
C PHE A 168 7.83 1.88 10.78
N GLY A 169 8.76 0.99 10.42
CA GLY A 169 10.20 1.25 10.43
C GLY A 169 10.93 0.51 11.56
N SER A 170 12.24 0.73 11.67
CA SER A 170 13.07 0.16 12.74
C SER A 170 13.36 1.20 13.82
N SER A 171 12.87 0.98 15.04
CA SER A 171 13.21 1.86 16.19
C SER A 171 14.70 1.81 16.57
N GLN A 172 15.38 0.70 16.28
CA GLN A 172 16.81 0.58 16.56
C GLN A 172 17.64 1.39 15.56
N ARG A 173 17.38 1.19 14.26
CA ARG A 173 18.13 1.82 13.17
C ARG A 173 17.63 3.22 12.79
N LEU A 174 16.43 3.61 13.25
CA LEU A 174 15.77 4.86 12.92
C LEU A 174 15.56 5.03 11.40
N ASP A 175 15.19 3.93 10.75
CA ASP A 175 14.99 3.85 9.30
C ASP A 175 13.60 3.33 8.92
N TYR A 176 13.20 3.60 7.69
CA TYR A 176 11.99 3.07 7.06
C TYR A 176 12.29 2.74 5.59
N GLY A 177 11.63 1.71 5.03
CA GLY A 177 11.79 1.33 3.64
C GLY A 177 10.76 0.29 3.18
N THR A 178 10.95 -0.23 1.97
CA THR A 178 9.98 -1.09 1.27
C THR A 178 9.68 -2.41 2.00
N GLY A 179 10.62 -2.92 2.82
CA GLY A 179 10.35 -4.09 3.68
C GLY A 179 9.29 -3.83 4.76
N HIS A 180 9.24 -2.61 5.29
CA HIS A 180 8.22 -2.19 6.26
C HIS A 180 6.87 -1.96 5.56
N GLU A 181 6.89 -1.33 4.38
CA GLU A 181 5.72 -1.22 3.50
C GLU A 181 5.11 -2.59 3.18
N LEU A 182 5.97 -3.57 2.86
CA LEU A 182 5.55 -4.95 2.60
C LEU A 182 4.97 -5.63 3.85
N SER A 183 5.49 -5.34 5.05
CA SER A 183 4.92 -5.83 6.31
C SER A 183 3.49 -5.32 6.52
N PHE A 184 3.21 -4.06 6.16
CA PHE A 184 1.84 -3.52 6.21
C PHE A 184 0.92 -4.23 5.22
N LEU A 185 1.40 -4.46 4.00
CA LEU A 185 0.64 -5.21 3.00
C LEU A 185 0.36 -6.65 3.46
N ALA A 186 1.34 -7.31 4.09
CA ALA A 186 1.16 -8.64 4.66
C ALA A 186 0.11 -8.64 5.77
N PHE A 187 0.10 -7.64 6.66
CA PHE A 187 -0.95 -7.45 7.65
C PHE A 187 -2.34 -7.36 7.00
N LEU A 188 -2.51 -6.53 5.96
CA LEU A 188 -3.77 -6.43 5.22
C LEU A 188 -4.14 -7.74 4.50
N GLY A 189 -3.16 -8.45 3.96
CA GLY A 189 -3.34 -9.77 3.37
C GLY A 189 -3.83 -10.79 4.40
N CYS A 190 -3.28 -10.78 5.62
CA CYS A 190 -3.78 -11.62 6.72
C CYS A 190 -5.24 -11.29 7.06
N LEU A 191 -5.62 -10.01 7.15
CA LEU A 191 -7.01 -9.61 7.38
C LEU A 191 -7.94 -10.07 6.25
N TRP A 192 -7.50 -9.98 5.00
CA TRP A 192 -8.22 -10.54 3.85
C TRP A 192 -8.43 -12.04 4.00
N LYS A 193 -7.38 -12.80 4.31
CA LYS A 193 -7.46 -14.25 4.51
C LYS A 193 -8.36 -14.63 5.69
N LEU A 194 -8.48 -13.75 6.69
CA LEU A 194 -9.37 -13.89 7.82
C LEU A 194 -10.81 -13.40 7.55
N ASP A 195 -11.14 -13.05 6.30
CA ASP A 195 -12.48 -12.64 5.87
C ASP A 195 -13.00 -11.41 6.62
N VAL A 196 -12.11 -10.47 6.94
CA VAL A 196 -12.48 -9.21 7.61
C VAL A 196 -13.19 -8.26 6.65
N PHE A 197 -12.91 -8.39 5.36
CA PHE A 197 -13.41 -7.53 4.31
C PHE A 197 -14.57 -8.21 3.58
N PRO A 198 -15.78 -7.61 3.55
CA PRO A 198 -16.93 -8.23 2.88
C PRO A 198 -16.71 -8.32 1.37
N GLU A 199 -17.27 -9.35 0.75
CA GLU A 199 -17.28 -9.48 -0.70
C GLU A 199 -18.09 -8.34 -1.33
N MET A 200 -17.49 -7.63 -2.29
CA MET A 200 -18.15 -6.57 -3.05
C MET A 200 -17.86 -6.71 -4.53
N GLU A 201 -18.78 -6.23 -5.36
CA GLU A 201 -18.64 -6.31 -6.81
C GLU A 201 -17.56 -5.38 -7.36
N ASN A 202 -17.02 -5.73 -8.54
CA ASN A 202 -16.18 -4.86 -9.37
C ASN A 202 -14.91 -4.32 -8.70
N GLY A 203 -14.38 -5.05 -7.72
CA GLY A 203 -13.15 -4.70 -7.00
C GLY A 203 -13.32 -3.53 -6.03
N ALA A 204 -14.56 -3.18 -5.65
CA ALA A 204 -14.82 -2.04 -4.76
C ALA A 204 -14.16 -2.22 -3.38
N GLN A 205 -14.08 -3.45 -2.88
CA GLN A 205 -13.51 -3.75 -1.57
C GLN A 205 -11.98 -3.57 -1.58
N GLU A 206 -11.31 -4.12 -2.58
CA GLU A 206 -9.89 -3.97 -2.81
C GLU A 206 -9.52 -2.49 -2.97
N ARG A 207 -10.32 -1.76 -3.74
CA ARG A 207 -10.12 -0.33 -3.93
C ARG A 207 -10.27 0.46 -2.63
N ALA A 208 -11.28 0.11 -1.82
CA ALA A 208 -11.47 0.72 -0.52
C ALA A 208 -10.29 0.43 0.43
N ILE A 209 -9.66 -0.74 0.33
CA ILE A 209 -8.41 -1.04 1.06
C ILE A 209 -7.28 -0.12 0.60
N VAL A 210 -7.08 0.02 -0.72
CA VAL A 210 -5.99 0.86 -1.26
C VAL A 210 -6.17 2.33 -0.86
N LEU A 211 -7.34 2.91 -1.11
CA LEU A 211 -7.57 4.34 -0.91
C LEU A 211 -7.96 4.72 0.52
N GLY A 212 -8.59 3.80 1.25
CA GLY A 212 -9.06 4.03 2.62
C GLY A 212 -8.14 3.50 3.71
N VAL A 213 -7.14 2.69 3.38
CA VAL A 213 -6.18 2.15 4.36
C VAL A 213 -4.74 2.34 3.93
N ILE A 214 -4.36 1.91 2.72
CA ILE A 214 -2.96 2.02 2.25
C ILE A 214 -2.55 3.49 2.06
N GLU A 215 -3.36 4.33 1.41
CA GLU A 215 -3.01 5.75 1.28
C GLU A 215 -2.91 6.47 2.65
N PRO A 216 -3.87 6.35 3.59
CA PRO A 216 -3.70 6.90 4.94
C PRO A 216 -2.46 6.38 5.68
N TYR A 217 -2.11 5.11 5.50
CA TYR A 217 -0.87 4.55 6.03
C TYR A 217 0.36 5.25 5.42
N LEU A 218 0.42 5.42 4.10
CA LEU A 218 1.52 6.13 3.44
C LEU A 218 1.62 7.59 3.91
N GLN A 219 0.49 8.25 4.16
CA GLN A 219 0.48 9.60 4.74
C GLN A 219 1.05 9.63 6.16
N LEU A 220 0.70 8.65 7.00
CA LEU A 220 1.31 8.47 8.32
C LEU A 220 2.82 8.25 8.21
N ILE A 221 3.28 7.36 7.33
CA ILE A 221 4.70 7.10 7.12
C ILE A 221 5.45 8.36 6.68
N ARG A 222 4.91 9.13 5.73
CA ARG A 222 5.51 10.42 5.30
C ARG A 222 5.64 11.39 6.47
N ARG A 223 4.63 11.46 7.36
CA ARG A 223 4.71 12.26 8.59
C ARG A 223 5.81 11.75 9.52
N LEU A 224 5.93 10.43 9.74
CA LEU A 224 6.99 9.85 10.56
C LEU A 224 8.38 10.15 10.00
N ILE A 225 8.58 9.98 8.69
CA ILE A 225 9.84 10.28 8.01
C ILE A 225 10.22 11.75 8.20
N LEU A 226 9.29 12.68 7.99
CA LEU A 226 9.57 14.11 8.14
C LEU A 226 9.81 14.51 9.61
N THR A 227 8.93 14.09 10.52
CA THR A 227 9.00 14.46 11.94
C THR A 227 10.24 13.90 12.61
N TYR A 228 10.57 12.64 12.31
CA TYR A 228 11.69 11.95 12.94
C TYR A 228 12.92 11.83 12.05
N THR A 229 12.93 12.41 10.86
CA THR A 229 14.07 12.38 9.93
C THR A 229 14.57 10.95 9.70
N LEU A 230 13.63 10.02 9.47
CA LEU A 230 13.98 8.60 9.34
C LEU A 230 14.83 8.37 8.10
N GLU A 231 15.83 7.49 8.23
CA GLU A 231 16.74 7.15 7.15
C GLU A 231 16.10 6.14 6.18
N PRO A 232 16.51 6.13 4.90
CA PRO A 232 16.09 5.11 3.95
C PRO A 232 16.68 3.73 4.31
N ALA A 233 15.81 2.76 4.61
CA ALA A 233 16.22 1.39 4.93
C ALA A 233 16.54 0.60 3.65
N GLY A 234 17.70 -0.06 3.61
CA GLY A 234 18.09 -0.89 2.46
C GLY A 234 18.28 -0.11 1.17
N SER A 235 18.66 1.17 1.27
CA SER A 235 18.85 2.05 0.12
C SER A 235 19.82 1.46 -0.90
N HIS A 236 19.37 1.36 -2.15
CA HIS A 236 20.23 1.16 -3.31
C HIS A 236 20.85 2.49 -3.80
N GLY A 237 20.78 3.56 -2.99
CA GLY A 237 21.13 4.91 -3.38
C GLY A 237 20.28 5.37 -4.57
N VAL A 238 20.94 6.01 -5.54
CA VAL A 238 20.30 6.47 -6.78
C VAL A 238 19.77 5.35 -7.69
N TRP A 239 20.08 4.09 -7.39
CA TRP A 239 19.64 2.92 -8.18
C TRP A 239 18.32 2.31 -7.68
N GLY A 240 17.78 2.81 -6.56
CA GLY A 240 16.43 2.47 -6.11
C GLY A 240 15.37 3.24 -6.90
N LEU A 241 14.15 2.70 -6.95
CA LEU A 241 13.00 3.44 -7.50
C LEU A 241 12.73 4.70 -6.64
N ASP A 242 12.68 4.51 -5.33
CA ASP A 242 12.41 5.51 -4.31
C ASP A 242 13.10 5.08 -3.01
N ASP A 243 13.35 6.03 -2.11
CA ASP A 243 14.06 5.78 -0.86
C ASP A 243 13.25 4.93 0.13
N HIS A 244 11.92 5.02 0.10
CA HIS A 244 11.04 4.52 1.15
C HIS A 244 9.92 3.59 0.65
N SER A 245 9.37 3.84 -0.54
CA SER A 245 8.08 3.24 -0.95
C SER A 245 8.10 2.65 -2.36
N PHE A 246 7.28 1.65 -2.61
CA PHE A 246 7.11 1.04 -3.94
C PHE A 246 5.64 0.92 -4.35
N LEU A 247 4.76 0.49 -3.43
CA LEU A 247 3.33 0.31 -3.69
C LEU A 247 2.60 1.52 -4.28
N PRO A 248 2.82 2.80 -3.87
CA PRO A 248 2.12 3.93 -4.48
C PRO A 248 2.40 4.08 -5.98
N TYR A 249 3.57 3.66 -6.46
CA TYR A 249 3.90 3.68 -7.88
C TYR A 249 3.15 2.60 -8.66
N ILE A 250 2.92 1.44 -8.06
CA ILE A 250 2.08 0.38 -8.65
C ILE A 250 0.63 0.89 -8.74
N PHE A 251 0.01 1.23 -7.62
CA PHE A 251 -1.41 1.60 -7.61
C PHE A 251 -1.68 2.92 -8.35
N GLY A 252 -0.76 3.87 -8.26
CA GLY A 252 -0.89 5.15 -8.94
C GLY A 252 -0.72 5.09 -10.45
N SER A 253 0.13 4.19 -10.97
CA SER A 253 0.20 3.98 -12.42
C SER A 253 -1.04 3.26 -12.95
N ALA A 254 -1.64 2.36 -12.17
CA ALA A 254 -2.94 1.75 -12.51
C ALA A 254 -4.06 2.80 -12.60
N GLN A 255 -4.12 3.78 -11.67
CA GLN A 255 -5.11 4.87 -11.72
C GLN A 255 -5.08 5.69 -13.02
N LEU A 256 -3.93 5.76 -13.71
CA LEU A 256 -3.73 6.55 -14.94
C LEU A 256 -3.78 5.68 -16.22
N SER A 257 -3.95 4.37 -16.05
CA SER A 257 -3.99 3.39 -17.14
C SER A 257 -5.35 3.36 -17.85
N PRO A 258 -5.48 2.78 -19.06
CA PRO A 258 -6.73 2.74 -19.80
C PRO A 258 -7.88 2.10 -19.00
N ALA A 259 -9.10 2.58 -19.25
CA ALA A 259 -10.28 2.05 -18.61
C ALA A 259 -10.61 0.62 -19.04
N ILE A 260 -10.87 -0.25 -18.06
CA ILE A 260 -11.14 -1.67 -18.23
C ILE A 260 -12.60 -2.01 -17.89
N SER A 261 -13.17 -3.04 -18.52
CA SER A 261 -14.48 -3.59 -18.13
C SER A 261 -14.31 -4.70 -17.09
N SER A 262 -13.29 -5.55 -17.28
CA SER A 262 -12.90 -6.61 -16.35
C SER A 262 -11.38 -6.62 -16.15
N PRO A 263 -10.85 -7.23 -15.07
CA PRO A 263 -9.41 -7.43 -14.91
C PRO A 263 -8.73 -8.15 -16.09
N SER A 264 -9.47 -8.95 -16.86
CA SER A 264 -8.94 -9.63 -18.05
C SER A 264 -8.72 -8.71 -19.24
N ASP A 265 -9.16 -7.45 -19.16
CA ASP A 265 -9.02 -6.42 -20.19
C ASP A 265 -7.89 -5.42 -19.88
N ILE A 266 -7.06 -5.68 -18.85
CA ILE A 266 -5.89 -4.86 -18.56
C ILE A 266 -4.96 -4.86 -19.77
N ALA A 267 -4.86 -3.69 -20.41
CA ALA A 267 -4.01 -3.46 -21.56
C ALA A 267 -2.53 -3.44 -21.15
N MET A 268 -1.65 -3.77 -22.10
CA MET A 268 -0.20 -3.74 -21.86
C MET A 268 0.41 -2.35 -22.01
N GLU A 269 -0.32 -1.43 -22.65
CA GLU A 269 0.12 -0.09 -23.06
C GLU A 269 -1.10 0.85 -23.10
N GLY A 270 -0.83 2.16 -23.10
CA GLY A 270 -1.81 3.23 -23.13
C GLY A 270 -1.96 3.95 -21.78
N SER A 271 -2.75 5.01 -21.83
CA SER A 271 -3.11 5.87 -20.70
C SER A 271 -4.58 6.27 -20.83
N LEU A 272 -5.19 6.79 -19.77
CA LEU A 272 -6.42 7.58 -19.92
C LEU A 272 -6.18 8.80 -20.81
N LEU A 273 -7.26 9.28 -21.44
CA LEU A 273 -7.22 10.46 -22.31
C LEU A 273 -6.72 11.72 -21.58
N ASP A 274 -7.20 11.93 -20.34
CA ASP A 274 -6.86 13.10 -19.52
C ASP A 274 -5.75 12.82 -18.49
N ALA A 275 -5.04 11.69 -18.62
CA ALA A 275 -3.90 11.40 -17.75
C ALA A 275 -2.75 12.38 -18.04
N PRO A 276 -2.02 12.84 -17.01
CA PRO A 276 -0.74 13.52 -17.21
C PRO A 276 0.22 12.66 -18.02
N ASP A 277 1.14 13.27 -18.76
CA ASP A 277 2.19 12.51 -19.44
C ASP A 277 3.14 11.91 -18.40
N PRO A 278 3.70 10.70 -18.61
CA PRO A 278 4.70 10.15 -17.70
C PRO A 278 5.87 11.10 -17.43
N ALA A 279 6.33 11.83 -18.45
CA ALA A 279 7.40 12.83 -18.33
C ALA A 279 7.05 14.03 -17.41
N ASP A 280 5.78 14.22 -17.06
CA ASP A 280 5.36 15.28 -16.16
C ASP A 280 5.82 15.08 -14.71
N VAL A 281 6.30 13.88 -14.34
CA VAL A 281 6.88 13.64 -13.01
C VAL A 281 8.10 14.53 -12.72
N ALA A 282 8.80 15.01 -13.76
CA ALA A 282 9.92 15.94 -13.63
C ALA A 282 9.48 17.42 -13.54
N LYS A 283 8.19 17.72 -13.70
CA LYS A 283 7.63 19.08 -13.69
C LYS A 283 6.94 19.35 -12.36
N ALA A 284 7.63 20.02 -11.44
CA ALA A 284 7.15 20.31 -10.09
C ALA A 284 5.73 20.92 -10.02
N ILE A 285 5.36 21.79 -10.98
CA ILE A 285 4.02 22.38 -11.06
C ILE A 285 2.94 21.33 -11.33
N VAL A 286 3.20 20.38 -12.23
CA VAL A 286 2.25 19.30 -12.53
C VAL A 286 2.16 18.35 -11.35
N VAL A 287 3.31 17.98 -10.77
CA VAL A 287 3.36 17.15 -9.56
C VAL A 287 2.55 17.77 -8.42
N GLN A 288 2.68 19.07 -8.18
CA GLN A 288 1.93 19.74 -7.11
C GLN A 288 0.41 19.72 -7.35
N ARG A 289 -0.03 19.73 -8.60
CA ARG A 289 -1.44 19.60 -8.95
C ARG A 289 -1.94 18.15 -8.78
N GLU A 290 -1.17 17.18 -9.25
CA GLU A 290 -1.60 15.78 -9.34
C GLU A 290 -1.39 14.99 -8.04
N ARG A 291 -0.49 15.43 -7.15
CA ARG A 291 -0.19 14.74 -5.88
C ARG A 291 -1.38 14.57 -4.95
N HIS A 292 -2.42 15.39 -5.13
CA HIS A 292 -3.67 15.31 -4.37
C HIS A 292 -4.73 14.42 -5.01
N ARG A 293 -4.47 13.89 -6.22
CA ARG A 293 -5.43 13.12 -7.03
C ARG A 293 -4.97 11.70 -7.31
N ASN A 294 -3.66 11.47 -7.36
CA ASN A 294 -3.06 10.21 -7.79
C ASN A 294 -1.94 9.74 -6.86
N MET A 295 -1.88 8.43 -6.56
CA MET A 295 -0.89 7.85 -5.63
C MET A 295 0.56 7.95 -6.14
N TYR A 296 0.79 7.82 -7.45
CA TYR A 296 2.13 7.93 -8.06
C TYR A 296 2.65 9.35 -7.88
N PHE A 297 1.85 10.34 -8.28
CA PHE A 297 2.20 11.75 -8.10
C PHE A 297 2.25 12.17 -6.62
N SER A 298 1.49 11.51 -5.73
CA SER A 298 1.60 11.70 -4.28
C SER A 298 2.98 11.29 -3.75
N ALA A 299 3.51 10.15 -4.23
CA ALA A 299 4.87 9.71 -3.91
C ALA A 299 5.95 10.61 -4.55
N ILE A 300 5.80 10.99 -5.82
CA ILE A 300 6.71 11.95 -6.47
C ILE A 300 6.71 13.30 -5.75
N GLY A 301 5.54 13.79 -5.34
CA GLY A 301 5.42 15.02 -4.56
C GLY A 301 6.19 14.95 -3.25
N PHE A 302 6.16 13.80 -2.57
CA PHE A 302 6.96 13.58 -1.38
C PHE A 302 8.47 13.63 -1.65
N ILE A 303 8.94 13.07 -2.77
CA ILE A 303 10.35 13.21 -3.20
C ILE A 303 10.73 14.69 -3.32
N TYR A 304 9.91 15.53 -3.94
CA TYR A 304 10.18 16.97 -4.07
C TYR A 304 10.20 17.70 -2.72
N ASP A 305 9.44 17.22 -1.73
CA ASP A 305 9.46 17.78 -0.38
C ASP A 305 10.84 17.53 0.27
N VAL A 306 11.37 16.30 0.16
CA VAL A 306 12.58 15.86 0.86
C VAL A 306 13.90 16.07 0.10
N LYS A 307 13.90 15.99 -1.23
CA LYS A 307 15.09 16.14 -2.09
C LYS A 307 15.08 17.49 -2.78
N LYS A 308 16.28 18.01 -3.09
CA LYS A 308 16.49 19.27 -3.81
C LYS A 308 17.42 19.02 -5.00
N GLY A 309 17.32 19.89 -6.00
CA GLY A 309 18.04 19.77 -7.26
C GLY A 309 17.17 19.23 -8.39
N PRO A 310 17.75 19.03 -9.58
CA PRO A 310 17.06 18.46 -10.72
C PRO A 310 16.62 17.01 -10.46
N PHE A 311 15.40 16.67 -10.88
CA PHE A 311 14.80 15.35 -10.61
C PHE A 311 15.64 14.17 -11.12
N TRP A 312 16.25 14.33 -12.30
CA TRP A 312 17.09 13.30 -12.92
C TRP A 312 18.41 13.03 -12.16
N GLU A 313 18.88 13.96 -11.32
CA GLU A 313 20.10 13.75 -10.53
C GLU A 313 19.83 12.87 -9.30
N HIS A 314 18.70 13.10 -8.63
CA HIS A 314 18.41 12.49 -7.34
C HIS A 314 17.42 11.31 -7.41
N SER A 315 16.75 11.14 -8.56
CA SER A 315 15.78 10.09 -8.84
C SER A 315 15.89 9.57 -10.28
N PRO A 316 17.09 9.13 -10.74
CA PRO A 316 17.32 8.79 -12.15
C PRO A 316 16.46 7.61 -12.64
N ILE A 317 16.19 6.59 -11.81
CA ILE A 317 15.34 5.45 -12.21
C ILE A 317 13.91 5.90 -12.53
N LEU A 318 13.31 6.74 -11.68
CA LEU A 318 11.98 7.31 -11.94
C LEU A 318 12.01 8.23 -13.16
N PHE A 319 13.10 8.97 -13.37
CA PHE A 319 13.26 9.80 -14.55
C PHE A 319 13.34 8.96 -15.83
N ASP A 320 14.09 7.86 -15.83
CA ASP A 320 14.17 6.93 -16.96
C ASP A 320 12.82 6.28 -17.26
N ILE A 321 12.11 5.82 -16.22
CA ILE A 321 10.74 5.28 -16.34
C ILE A 321 9.78 6.32 -16.93
N SER A 322 9.93 7.60 -16.56
CA SER A 322 9.11 8.69 -17.12
C SER A 322 9.28 8.88 -18.63
N GLY A 323 10.37 8.34 -19.21
CA GLY A 323 10.62 8.33 -20.65
C GLY A 323 9.83 7.26 -21.43
N VAL A 324 9.10 6.37 -20.74
CA VAL A 324 8.31 5.30 -21.38
C VAL A 324 7.12 5.90 -22.15
N LYS A 325 7.23 5.90 -23.48
CA LYS A 325 6.21 6.46 -24.39
C LYS A 325 4.96 5.61 -24.56
N ALA A 326 5.01 4.34 -24.17
CA ALA A 326 3.90 3.41 -24.27
C ALA A 326 2.79 3.64 -23.22
N GLY A 327 2.90 4.68 -22.39
CA GLY A 327 1.86 5.11 -21.45
C GLY A 327 1.90 4.41 -20.08
N TRP A 328 0.97 4.79 -19.22
CA TRP A 328 0.93 4.37 -17.81
C TRP A 328 0.70 2.87 -17.61
N ALA A 329 -0.04 2.21 -18.51
CA ALA A 329 -0.22 0.76 -18.44
C ALA A 329 1.10 0.00 -18.66
N LYS A 330 2.01 0.54 -19.48
CA LYS A 330 3.35 -0.03 -19.66
C LYS A 330 4.22 0.18 -18.43
N ILE A 331 4.07 1.31 -17.75
CA ILE A 331 4.78 1.63 -16.51
C ILE A 331 4.29 0.75 -15.35
N ASN A 332 2.98 0.45 -15.32
CA ASN A 332 2.38 -0.44 -14.31
C ASN A 332 2.82 -1.91 -14.46
N LYS A 333 3.01 -2.36 -15.71
CA LYS A 333 3.39 -3.72 -16.07
C LYS A 333 4.86 -4.02 -15.78
#